data_AF-A0A8H3EF35-F1
#
_entry.id   AF-A0A8H3EF35-F1
#
_cell.length_a   1.000
_cell.length_b   1.000
_cell.length_c   1.000
_cell.angle_alpha   90.00
_cell.angle_beta   90.00
_cell.angle_gamma   90.00
#
_symmetry.space_group_name_H-M   'P 1'
#
loop_
_entity.id
_entity.type
_entity.pdbx_description
1 polymer ?
#
loop_
_entity_poly.entity_id
_entity_poly.type
_entity_poly.pdbx_seq_one_letter_code
_entity_poly.pdbx_strand_id
1 'polypeptide(L)'
;MSQSTVSAVLTAMLEPKLSVIFSILAIVLILPFVVHFALYRSSTKRSALGIERGDIVQTHTSQAPLTVEAALPLAIEAKSDQYRSEADPNRKVAKRFLLIDTPGHGKLRHFAQDYLSNPKQLKGVMFVVDAADLSPDSSGLRETAECLHDVLLTLQRALVTKSSRAPEVLPFLIAANKADLFTALPAPLVRKSLEKEITSIRISRSKSLFDSSAGIDDAVDSEKDWLGETGEGSFTFDQMQEFNVEVSVGGGSIHGTVKPDIIQYWKWFAQSL
;
A
#
# COMPACT_ATOMS: atom_id res chain seq x y z
N MET A 1 42.68 28.82 -34.31
CA MET A 1 43.72 28.05 -33.60
C MET A 1 43.23 26.72 -32.99
N SER A 2 41.94 26.33 -33.10
CA SER A 2 41.46 25.06 -32.50
C SER A 2 41.44 23.84 -33.43
N GLN A 3 41.46 24.02 -34.76
CA GLN A 3 41.42 22.87 -35.68
C GLN A 3 42.76 22.13 -35.77
N SER A 4 43.89 22.84 -35.63
CA SER A 4 45.23 22.25 -35.72
C SER A 4 45.59 21.41 -34.49
N THR A 5 45.06 21.74 -33.32
CA THR A 5 45.27 20.97 -32.09
C THR A 5 44.45 19.69 -32.09
N VAL A 6 43.21 19.75 -32.57
CA VAL A 6 42.34 18.56 -32.70
C VAL A 6 42.91 17.59 -33.74
N SER A 7 43.36 18.10 -34.89
CA SER A 7 43.98 17.25 -35.92
C SER A 7 45.27 16.61 -35.41
N ALA A 8 46.14 17.35 -34.71
CA ALA A 8 47.38 16.82 -34.16
C ALA A 8 47.14 15.72 -33.11
N VAL A 9 46.10 15.87 -32.27
CA VAL A 9 45.71 14.84 -31.30
C VAL A 9 45.17 13.59 -32.01
N LEU A 10 44.34 13.75 -33.05
CA LEU A 10 43.83 12.63 -33.85
C LEU A 10 44.95 11.88 -34.58
N THR A 11 45.93 12.59 -35.15
CA THR A 11 47.08 11.96 -35.81
C THR A 11 47.95 11.22 -34.80
N ALA A 12 48.20 11.78 -33.62
CA ALA A 12 48.95 11.10 -32.55
C ALA A 12 48.26 9.85 -31.99
N MET A 13 46.92 9.80 -32.04
CA MET A 13 46.12 8.63 -31.62
C MET A 13 46.07 7.51 -32.70
N LEU A 14 46.48 7.81 -33.93
CA LEU A 14 46.46 6.86 -35.05
C LEU A 14 47.86 6.38 -35.46
N GLU A 15 48.92 6.94 -34.87
CA GLU A 15 50.28 6.43 -35.03
C GLU A 15 50.46 5.09 -34.28
N PRO A 16 51.06 4.06 -34.89
CA PRO A 16 51.22 2.73 -34.29
C PRO A 16 52.37 2.71 -33.26
N LYS A 17 52.29 3.58 -32.25
CA LYS A 17 53.17 3.56 -31.08
C LYS A 17 52.60 2.56 -30.08
N LEU A 18 53.47 1.74 -29.48
CA LEU A 18 53.08 0.70 -28.52
C LEU A 18 52.17 1.26 -27.39
N SER A 19 52.47 2.47 -26.91
CA SER A 19 51.69 3.15 -25.87
C SER A 19 50.24 3.48 -26.26
N VAL A 20 50.02 3.84 -27.53
CA VAL A 20 48.68 4.15 -28.07
C VAL A 20 47.86 2.88 -28.18
N ILE A 21 48.48 1.78 -28.63
CA ILE A 21 47.84 0.45 -28.71
C ILE A 21 47.38 -0.02 -27.32
N PHE A 22 48.24 0.09 -26.30
CA PHE A 22 47.85 -0.27 -24.92
C PHE A 22 46.75 0.62 -24.36
N SER A 23 46.77 1.91 -24.67
CA SER A 23 45.75 2.86 -24.21
C SER A 23 44.38 2.57 -24.83
N ILE A 24 44.34 2.28 -26.14
CA ILE A 24 43.11 1.92 -26.85
C ILE A 24 42.57 0.58 -26.32
N LEU A 25 43.43 -0.42 -26.12
CA LEU A 25 43.04 -1.72 -25.58
C LEU A 25 42.43 -1.60 -24.17
N ALA A 26 43.03 -0.76 -23.30
CA ALA A 26 42.50 -0.49 -21.97
C ALA A 26 41.11 0.18 -22.04
N ILE A 27 40.92 1.15 -22.93
CA ILE A 27 39.62 1.82 -23.11
C ILE A 27 38.57 0.81 -23.60
N VAL A 28 38.89 -0.04 -24.58
CA VAL A 28 37.96 -1.05 -25.12
C VAL A 28 37.54 -2.08 -24.06
N LEU A 29 38.42 -2.44 -23.14
CA LEU A 29 38.10 -3.37 -22.05
C LEU A 29 37.32 -2.72 -20.91
N ILE A 30 37.59 -1.45 -20.58
CA ILE A 30 36.98 -0.77 -19.43
C ILE A 30 35.64 -0.13 -19.79
N LEU A 31 35.48 0.40 -21.01
CA LEU A 31 34.26 1.07 -21.48
C LEU A 31 32.99 0.22 -21.29
N PRO A 32 32.91 -1.07 -21.69
CA PRO A 32 31.70 -1.87 -21.49
C PRO A 32 31.37 -2.07 -20.01
N PHE A 33 32.38 -2.18 -19.14
CA PHE A 33 32.18 -2.33 -17.70
C PHE A 33 31.63 -1.05 -17.07
N VAL A 34 32.16 0.11 -17.48
CA VAL A 34 31.70 1.43 -17.02
C VAL A 34 30.29 1.72 -17.53
N VAL A 35 30.00 1.40 -18.79
CA VAL A 35 28.66 1.58 -19.38
C VAL A 35 27.65 0.65 -18.69
N HIS A 36 27.98 -0.63 -18.49
CA HIS A 36 27.12 -1.55 -17.77
C HIS A 36 26.91 -1.10 -16.32
N PHE A 37 27.95 -0.63 -15.62
CA PHE A 37 27.82 -0.14 -14.25
C PHE A 37 26.98 1.14 -14.16
N ALA A 38 27.16 2.08 -15.09
CA ALA A 38 26.39 3.33 -15.14
C ALA A 38 24.92 3.08 -15.51
N LEU A 39 24.64 2.20 -16.46
CA LEU A 39 23.27 1.84 -16.86
C LEU A 39 22.57 0.97 -15.81
N TYR A 40 23.30 0.06 -15.16
CA TYR A 40 22.75 -0.77 -14.09
C TYR A 40 22.40 0.08 -12.86
N ARG A 41 23.24 1.07 -12.52
CA ARG A 41 22.97 1.99 -11.41
C ARG A 41 21.89 3.02 -11.75
N SER A 42 21.66 3.32 -13.03
CA SER A 42 20.59 4.23 -13.50
C SER A 42 19.26 3.54 -13.79
N SER A 43 19.15 2.22 -13.53
CA SER A 43 17.88 1.50 -13.56
C SER A 43 16.98 1.99 -12.42
N THR A 44 16.38 3.15 -12.67
CA THR A 44 15.29 3.73 -11.91
C THR A 44 14.19 2.68 -11.91
N LYS A 45 13.82 2.25 -10.71
CA LYS A 45 12.74 1.29 -10.46
C LYS A 45 11.54 1.67 -11.32
N ARG A 46 11.25 0.85 -12.35
CA ARG A 46 10.10 1.08 -13.23
C ARG A 46 8.84 0.88 -12.40
N SER A 47 8.11 1.97 -12.19
CA SER A 47 6.87 2.03 -11.44
C SER A 47 5.82 1.11 -12.06
N ALA A 48 5.28 0.20 -11.26
CA ALA A 48 4.24 -0.76 -11.64
C ALA A 48 2.83 -0.31 -11.21
N LEU A 49 2.64 0.96 -10.81
CA LEU A 49 1.33 1.48 -10.45
C LEU A 49 0.81 2.41 -11.55
N GLY A 50 -0.09 1.88 -12.40
CA GLY A 50 -0.85 2.64 -13.40
C GLY A 50 -1.85 3.66 -12.82
N ILE A 51 -1.90 3.84 -11.50
CA ILE A 51 -2.83 4.78 -10.84
C ILE A 51 -2.50 6.25 -11.21
N GLU A 52 -1.22 6.59 -11.42
CA GLU A 52 -0.85 7.97 -11.79
C GLU A 52 -1.10 8.33 -13.25
N ARG A 53 -1.19 7.35 -14.16
CA ARG A 53 -1.22 7.62 -15.61
C ARG A 53 -2.57 7.37 -16.27
N GLY A 54 -3.51 6.74 -15.58
CA GLY A 54 -4.79 6.32 -16.19
C GLY A 54 -4.64 5.21 -17.23
N ASP A 55 -3.41 4.82 -17.56
CA ASP A 55 -3.08 3.68 -18.40
C ASP A 55 -3.02 2.41 -17.56
N ILE A 56 -3.80 1.41 -17.95
CA ILE A 56 -3.84 0.09 -17.31
C ILE A 56 -2.60 -0.68 -17.76
N VAL A 57 -1.63 -0.83 -16.84
CA VAL A 57 -0.38 -1.59 -17.07
C VAL A 57 -0.51 -2.98 -16.47
N GLN A 58 0.01 -4.00 -17.17
CA GLN A 58 0.06 -5.37 -16.68
C GLN A 58 0.82 -5.45 -15.34
N THR A 59 0.15 -5.95 -14.30
CA THR A 59 0.70 -6.05 -12.94
C THR A 59 1.49 -7.35 -12.74
N HIS A 60 2.61 -7.28 -12.02
CA HIS A 60 3.40 -8.43 -11.57
C HIS A 60 3.37 -8.55 -10.04
N THR A 61 3.72 -9.72 -9.50
CA THR A 61 3.82 -9.93 -8.05
C THR A 61 5.02 -9.17 -7.47
N SER A 62 4.74 -8.21 -6.60
CA SER A 62 5.77 -7.46 -5.87
C SER A 62 6.43 -8.34 -4.80
N GLN A 63 7.77 -8.36 -4.75
CA GLN A 63 8.53 -9.04 -3.69
C GLN A 63 8.97 -8.10 -2.56
N ALA A 64 8.88 -6.79 -2.78
CA ALA A 64 9.23 -5.75 -1.82
C ALA A 64 8.21 -4.61 -1.87
N PRO A 65 8.06 -3.83 -0.79
CA PRO A 65 7.21 -2.64 -0.78
C PRO A 65 7.66 -1.61 -1.83
N LEU A 66 6.68 -0.95 -2.44
CA LEU A 66 6.90 0.12 -3.41
C LEU A 66 6.27 1.41 -2.89
N THR A 67 7.02 2.50 -2.91
CA THR A 67 6.50 3.82 -2.57
C THR A 67 6.41 4.68 -3.82
N VAL A 68 5.24 5.25 -4.07
CA VAL A 68 4.92 6.12 -5.20
C VAL A 68 4.38 7.43 -4.66
N GLU A 69 4.90 8.55 -5.16
CA GLU A 69 4.25 9.85 -4.93
C GLU A 69 3.04 9.93 -5.85
N ALA A 70 1.85 10.21 -5.31
CA ALA A 70 0.61 10.35 -6.06
C ALA A 70 -0.01 11.71 -5.77
N ALA A 71 -0.75 12.25 -6.75
CA ALA A 71 -1.46 13.52 -6.62
C ALA A 71 -2.97 13.31 -6.70
N LEU A 72 -3.73 14.01 -5.85
CA LEU A 72 -5.19 14.03 -5.96
C LEU A 72 -5.61 14.63 -7.32
N PRO A 73 -6.58 14.03 -8.03
CA PRO A 73 -7.15 14.63 -9.22
C PRO A 73 -7.74 16.01 -8.93
N LEU A 74 -7.52 16.99 -9.81
CA LEU A 74 -8.01 18.37 -9.64
C LEU A 74 -9.55 18.48 -9.55
N ALA A 75 -10.27 17.45 -9.98
CA ALA A 75 -11.73 17.39 -9.90
C ALA A 75 -12.26 17.07 -8.49
N ILE A 76 -11.41 16.60 -7.57
CA ILE A 76 -11.81 16.16 -6.23
C ILE A 76 -11.14 17.06 -5.19
N GLU A 77 -11.96 17.72 -4.38
CA GLU A 77 -11.48 18.63 -3.33
C GLU A 77 -11.04 17.86 -2.08
N ALA A 78 -9.86 18.20 -1.57
CA ALA A 78 -9.36 17.67 -0.29
C ALA A 78 -10.12 18.27 0.89
N LYS A 79 -10.24 17.50 1.98
CA LYS A 79 -10.87 17.97 3.24
C LYS A 79 -10.16 19.20 3.79
N SER A 80 -8.84 19.26 3.67
CA SER A 80 -8.03 20.43 4.03
C SER A 80 -8.38 21.71 3.26
N ASP A 81 -8.99 21.61 2.07
CA ASP A 81 -9.38 22.74 1.23
C ASP A 81 -10.88 23.11 1.36
N GLN A 82 -11.69 22.32 2.08
CA GLN A 82 -13.14 22.53 2.23
C GLN A 82 -13.50 23.93 2.77
N TYR A 83 -12.66 24.50 3.64
CA TYR A 83 -12.86 25.81 4.24
C TYR A 83 -11.97 26.91 3.64
N ARG A 84 -11.25 26.62 2.56
CA ARG A 84 -10.38 27.60 1.90
C ARG A 84 -11.15 28.43 0.87
N SER A 85 -10.80 29.71 0.79
CA SER A 85 -11.44 30.64 -0.16
C SER A 85 -11.15 30.26 -1.61
N GLU A 86 -12.07 30.60 -2.53
CA GLU A 86 -11.92 30.30 -3.95
C GLU A 86 -10.77 31.05 -4.63
N ALA A 87 -10.35 32.17 -4.04
CA ALA A 87 -9.23 32.98 -4.49
C ALA A 87 -7.87 32.48 -3.96
N ASP A 88 -7.83 31.49 -3.08
CA ASP A 88 -6.57 30.95 -2.56
C ASP A 88 -5.84 30.16 -3.64
N PRO A 89 -4.61 30.56 -4.05
CA PRO A 89 -3.83 29.80 -5.02
C PRO A 89 -3.53 28.37 -4.56
N ASN A 90 -3.46 28.12 -3.24
CA ASN A 90 -3.19 26.79 -2.69
C ASN A 90 -4.39 25.83 -2.72
N ARG A 91 -5.61 26.33 -3.02
CA ARG A 91 -6.80 25.49 -3.27
C ARG A 91 -6.75 24.81 -4.63
N LYS A 92 -6.08 25.42 -5.61
CA LYS A 92 -6.00 24.91 -7.00
C LYS A 92 -4.80 23.98 -7.23
N VAL A 93 -3.97 23.76 -6.21
CA VAL A 93 -2.79 22.89 -6.28
C VAL A 93 -3.19 21.48 -5.88
N ALA A 94 -2.89 20.50 -6.74
CA ALA A 94 -3.08 19.08 -6.43
C ALA A 94 -2.28 18.70 -5.17
N LYS A 95 -2.97 18.17 -4.15
CA LYS A 95 -2.29 17.65 -2.95
C LYS A 95 -1.56 16.37 -3.32
N ARG A 96 -0.31 16.27 -2.85
CA ARG A 96 0.56 15.13 -3.09
C ARG A 96 0.68 14.31 -1.82
N PHE A 97 0.70 13.00 -1.97
CA PHE A 97 0.82 12.04 -0.87
C PHE A 97 1.67 10.85 -1.32
N LEU A 98 2.22 10.12 -0.36
CA LEU A 98 2.98 8.91 -0.64
C LEU A 98 2.05 7.70 -0.50
N LEU A 99 1.88 6.95 -1.58
CA LEU A 99 1.21 5.67 -1.59
C LEU A 99 2.26 4.57 -1.43
N ILE A 100 2.11 3.77 -0.38
CA ILE A 100 2.98 2.62 -0.10
C ILE A 100 2.20 1.36 -0.46
N ASP A 101 2.61 0.70 -1.53
CA ASP A 101 2.14 -0.63 -1.92
C ASP A 101 2.95 -1.71 -1.21
N THR A 102 2.26 -2.72 -0.69
CA THR A 102 2.86 -3.81 0.09
C THR A 102 2.47 -5.17 -0.50
N PRO A 103 3.40 -6.15 -0.56
CA PRO A 103 3.09 -7.48 -1.06
C PRO A 103 1.98 -8.19 -0.27
N GLY A 104 0.99 -8.78 -0.97
CA GLY A 104 -0.12 -9.50 -0.35
C GLY A 104 0.15 -10.97 0.03
N HIS A 105 1.26 -11.55 -0.45
CA HIS A 105 1.60 -12.95 -0.19
C HIS A 105 1.89 -13.18 1.29
N GLY A 106 1.33 -14.23 1.91
CA GLY A 106 1.36 -14.47 3.37
C GLY A 106 2.73 -14.25 4.03
N LYS A 107 3.81 -14.80 3.43
CA LYS A 107 5.18 -14.65 3.94
C LYS A 107 5.72 -13.21 3.93
N LEU A 108 5.23 -12.36 3.03
CA LEU A 108 5.72 -10.99 2.84
C LEU A 108 4.85 -9.94 3.56
N ARG A 109 3.77 -10.36 4.22
CA ARG A 109 2.86 -9.46 4.96
C ARG A 109 3.52 -8.78 6.18
N HIS A 110 4.67 -9.28 6.64
CA HIS A 110 5.46 -8.64 7.69
C HIS A 110 5.83 -7.20 7.34
N PHE A 111 6.10 -6.90 6.06
CA PHE A 111 6.35 -5.53 5.61
C PHE A 111 5.18 -4.59 5.91
N ALA A 112 3.94 -5.05 5.72
CA ALA A 112 2.76 -4.26 6.05
C ALA A 112 2.62 -4.09 7.57
N GLN A 113 2.85 -5.15 8.34
CA GLN A 113 2.79 -5.12 9.81
C GLN A 113 3.81 -4.14 10.42
N ASP A 114 5.00 -4.01 9.83
CA ASP A 114 6.03 -3.05 10.25
C ASP A 114 5.53 -1.60 10.13
N TYR A 115 4.87 -1.25 9.02
CA TYR A 115 4.27 0.07 8.83
C TYR A 115 3.09 0.31 9.80
N LEU A 116 2.20 -0.67 9.96
CA LEU A 116 1.03 -0.59 10.85
C LEU A 116 1.43 -0.46 12.33
N SER A 117 2.56 -1.04 12.73
CA SER A 117 3.11 -0.93 14.08
C SER A 117 3.58 0.49 14.43
N ASN A 118 3.76 1.37 13.43
CA ASN A 118 4.11 2.77 13.61
C ASN A 118 3.10 3.72 12.94
N PRO A 119 1.87 3.83 13.50
CA PRO A 119 0.78 4.56 12.86
C PRO A 119 0.99 6.09 12.81
N LYS A 120 1.97 6.65 13.54
CA LYS A 120 2.24 8.10 13.58
C LYS A 120 2.59 8.72 12.22
N GLN A 121 3.07 7.91 11.28
CA GLN A 121 3.44 8.35 9.93
C GLN A 121 2.35 8.06 8.90
N LEU A 122 1.29 7.33 9.29
CA LEU A 122 0.21 6.94 8.41
C LEU A 122 -0.93 7.96 8.48
N LYS A 123 -1.38 8.41 7.31
CA LYS A 123 -2.59 9.26 7.18
C LYS A 123 -3.85 8.45 6.92
N GLY A 124 -3.71 7.18 6.54
CA GLY A 124 -4.80 6.25 6.35
C GLY A 124 -4.29 4.90 5.87
N VAL A 125 -5.15 3.88 5.94
CA VAL A 125 -4.86 2.52 5.47
C VAL A 125 -5.94 2.10 4.49
N MET A 126 -5.55 1.63 3.31
CA MET A 126 -6.48 1.06 2.32
C MET A 126 -6.21 -0.43 2.19
N PHE A 127 -7.19 -1.25 2.56
CA PHE A 127 -7.18 -2.69 2.45
C PHE A 127 -7.98 -3.12 1.21
N VAL A 128 -7.27 -3.53 0.16
CA VAL A 128 -7.89 -3.89 -1.12
C VAL A 128 -8.32 -5.36 -1.08
N VAL A 129 -9.59 -5.61 -1.40
CA VAL A 129 -10.19 -6.96 -1.45
C VAL A 129 -10.78 -7.23 -2.82
N ASP A 130 -10.81 -8.50 -3.22
CA ASP A 130 -11.49 -8.93 -4.44
C ASP A 130 -12.98 -9.16 -4.16
N ALA A 131 -13.84 -8.26 -4.61
CA ALA A 131 -15.28 -8.36 -4.35
C ALA A 131 -15.93 -9.62 -4.94
N ALA A 132 -15.32 -10.23 -5.97
CA ALA A 132 -15.83 -11.44 -6.62
C ALA A 132 -15.51 -12.73 -5.87
N ASP A 133 -14.50 -12.71 -4.98
CA ASP A 133 -14.04 -13.89 -4.22
C ASP A 133 -14.47 -13.84 -2.74
N LEU A 134 -15.42 -12.98 -2.40
CA LEU A 134 -15.95 -12.78 -1.05
C LEU A 134 -17.31 -13.45 -0.80
N SER A 135 -17.70 -14.38 -1.67
CA SER A 135 -18.90 -15.18 -1.47
C SER A 135 -18.81 -16.04 -0.20
N PRO A 136 -19.92 -16.38 0.49
CA PRO A 136 -19.88 -17.15 1.73
C PRO A 136 -19.20 -18.53 1.60
N ASP A 137 -19.21 -19.10 0.39
CA ASP A 137 -18.68 -20.45 0.11
C ASP A 137 -17.26 -20.43 -0.46
N SER A 138 -16.67 -19.25 -0.71
CA SER A 138 -15.31 -19.15 -1.25
C SER A 138 -14.26 -19.20 -0.15
N SER A 139 -13.15 -19.92 -0.41
CA SER A 139 -11.98 -19.92 0.47
C SER A 139 -11.37 -18.52 0.63
N GLY A 140 -11.52 -17.67 -0.40
CA GLY A 140 -11.04 -16.29 -0.39
C GLY A 140 -11.62 -15.43 0.72
N LEU A 141 -12.88 -15.65 1.11
CA LEU A 141 -13.51 -14.90 2.21
C LEU A 141 -12.78 -15.16 3.53
N ARG A 142 -12.50 -16.44 3.84
CA ARG A 142 -11.82 -16.84 5.07
C ARG A 142 -10.40 -16.26 5.14
N GLU A 143 -9.61 -16.45 4.08
CA GLU A 143 -8.23 -15.96 4.04
C GLU A 143 -8.15 -14.43 4.12
N THR A 144 -9.09 -13.74 3.46
CA THR A 144 -9.19 -12.28 3.49
C THR A 144 -9.59 -11.79 4.88
N ALA A 145 -10.58 -12.43 5.51
CA ALA A 145 -11.02 -12.08 6.85
C ALA A 145 -9.94 -12.35 7.91
N GLU A 146 -9.16 -13.43 7.78
CA GLU A 146 -8.01 -13.71 8.65
C GLU A 146 -6.93 -12.64 8.51
N CYS A 147 -6.60 -12.25 7.27
CA CYS A 147 -5.67 -11.17 7.01
C CYS A 147 -6.15 -9.83 7.58
N LEU A 148 -7.43 -9.51 7.38
CA LEU A 148 -8.03 -8.27 7.86
C LEU A 148 -8.07 -8.24 9.40
N HIS A 149 -8.42 -9.36 10.04
CA HIS A 149 -8.38 -9.51 11.49
C HIS A 149 -6.98 -9.18 12.04
N ASP A 150 -5.93 -9.76 11.46
CA ASP A 150 -4.56 -9.52 11.93
C ASP A 150 -4.09 -8.07 11.72
N VAL A 151 -4.50 -7.44 10.62
CA VAL A 151 -4.23 -6.02 10.33
C VAL A 151 -4.90 -5.11 11.35
N LEU A 152 -6.20 -5.31 11.61
CA LEU A 152 -6.96 -4.50 12.56
C LEU A 152 -6.45 -4.70 14.00
N LEU A 153 -6.08 -5.93 14.37
CA LEU A 153 -5.51 -6.22 15.69
C LEU A 153 -4.16 -5.54 15.89
N THR A 154 -3.30 -5.54 14.85
CA THR A 154 -2.02 -4.82 14.88
C THR A 154 -2.23 -3.32 15.06
N LEU A 155 -3.20 -2.74 14.35
CA LEU A 155 -3.56 -1.32 14.49
C LEU A 155 -4.10 -1.00 15.88
N GLN A 156 -5.03 -1.81 16.40
CA GLN A 156 -5.58 -1.66 17.75
C GLN A 156 -4.45 -1.63 18.79
N ARG A 157 -3.54 -2.61 18.76
CA ARG A 157 -2.40 -2.68 19.70
C ARG A 157 -1.49 -1.46 19.58
N ALA A 158 -1.17 -1.05 18.35
CA ALA A 158 -0.27 0.08 18.09
C ALA A 158 -0.84 1.43 18.57
N LEU A 159 -2.17 1.60 18.50
CA LEU A 159 -2.85 2.82 18.92
C LEU A 159 -3.10 2.86 20.44
N VAL A 160 -3.43 1.73 21.06
CA VAL A 160 -3.65 1.62 22.52
C VAL A 160 -2.34 1.82 23.30
N THR A 161 -1.24 1.23 22.85
CA THR A 161 0.03 1.22 23.62
C THR A 161 0.82 2.55 23.61
N LYS A 162 0.54 3.46 22.66
CA LYS A 162 1.44 4.60 22.35
C LYS A 162 0.86 6.00 22.60
N SER A 163 -0.35 6.13 23.16
CA SER A 163 -1.02 7.44 23.26
C SER A 163 -0.93 8.07 24.66
N SER A 164 -0.01 9.02 24.80
CA SER A 164 -0.05 10.10 25.83
C SER A 164 -0.56 11.43 25.25
N ARG A 165 -1.00 11.43 23.99
CA ARG A 165 -1.48 12.59 23.22
C ARG A 165 -2.67 12.12 22.39
N ALA A 166 -3.78 12.87 22.41
CA ALA A 166 -5.02 12.53 21.71
C ALA A 166 -4.74 11.89 20.33
N PRO A 167 -5.13 10.63 20.09
CA PRO A 167 -4.88 9.96 18.82
C PRO A 167 -5.56 10.72 17.68
N GLU A 168 -4.82 10.99 16.60
CA GLU A 168 -5.43 11.38 15.33
C GLU A 168 -6.23 10.16 14.84
N VAL A 169 -7.52 10.35 14.52
CA VAL A 169 -8.37 9.28 13.99
C VAL A 169 -7.74 8.75 12.71
N LEU A 170 -7.45 7.45 12.66
CA LEU A 170 -6.87 6.79 11.50
C LEU A 170 -7.99 6.27 10.59
N PRO A 171 -8.18 6.87 9.40
CA PRO A 171 -9.16 6.35 8.46
C PRO A 171 -8.67 5.02 7.87
N PHE A 172 -9.58 4.06 7.78
CA PHE A 172 -9.35 2.73 7.21
C PHE A 172 -10.40 2.45 6.13
N LEU A 173 -9.96 2.18 4.90
CA LEU A 173 -10.85 1.85 3.78
C LEU A 173 -10.70 0.39 3.40
N ILE A 174 -11.79 -0.36 3.43
CA ILE A 174 -11.91 -1.65 2.74
C ILE A 174 -12.34 -1.35 1.32
N ALA A 175 -11.41 -1.48 0.38
CA ALA A 175 -11.63 -1.20 -1.04
C ALA A 175 -12.02 -2.51 -1.77
N ALA A 176 -13.33 -2.70 -1.97
CA ALA A 176 -13.91 -3.82 -2.69
C ALA A 176 -13.71 -3.65 -4.20
N ASN A 177 -12.59 -4.16 -4.69
CA ASN A 177 -12.14 -4.08 -6.07
C ASN A 177 -12.82 -5.13 -6.97
N LYS A 178 -12.72 -4.94 -8.29
CA LYS A 178 -13.34 -5.77 -9.33
C LYS A 178 -14.87 -5.72 -9.34
N ALA A 179 -15.45 -4.57 -8.96
CA ALA A 179 -16.90 -4.34 -9.00
C ALA A 179 -17.51 -4.41 -10.43
N ASP A 180 -16.69 -4.50 -11.47
CA ASP A 180 -17.09 -4.73 -12.86
C ASP A 180 -17.52 -6.18 -13.15
N LEU A 181 -17.12 -7.14 -12.31
CA LEU A 181 -17.50 -8.54 -12.46
C LEU A 181 -18.93 -8.79 -11.96
N PHE A 182 -19.71 -9.59 -12.69
CA PHE A 182 -21.07 -9.96 -12.30
C PHE A 182 -21.13 -10.69 -10.94
N THR A 183 -20.07 -11.40 -10.58
CA THR A 183 -19.94 -12.12 -9.31
C THR A 183 -19.50 -11.22 -8.15
N ALA A 184 -19.23 -9.94 -8.39
CA ALA A 184 -18.78 -9.01 -7.36
C ALA A 184 -19.90 -8.70 -6.35
N LEU A 185 -19.59 -8.84 -5.06
CA LEU A 185 -20.49 -8.42 -4.01
C LEU A 185 -20.49 -6.89 -3.86
N PRO A 186 -21.66 -6.25 -3.69
CA PRO A 186 -21.75 -4.83 -3.40
C PRO A 186 -21.16 -4.52 -2.02
N ALA A 187 -20.61 -3.31 -1.85
CA ALA A 187 -19.91 -2.88 -0.63
C ALA A 187 -20.67 -3.15 0.69
N PRO A 188 -22.00 -2.94 0.81
CA PRO A 188 -22.73 -3.26 2.04
C PRO A 188 -22.77 -4.76 2.36
N LEU A 189 -22.79 -5.62 1.35
CA LEU A 189 -22.73 -7.08 1.55
C LEU A 189 -21.32 -7.53 1.90
N VAL A 190 -20.30 -6.96 1.25
CA VAL A 190 -18.88 -7.17 1.63
C VAL A 190 -18.66 -6.86 3.11
N ARG A 191 -19.18 -5.72 3.58
CA ARG A 191 -19.09 -5.33 4.98
C ARG A 191 -19.68 -6.41 5.91
N LYS A 192 -20.93 -6.81 5.66
CA LYS A 192 -21.64 -7.81 6.47
C LYS A 192 -20.97 -9.18 6.43
N SER A 193 -20.48 -9.62 5.27
CA SER A 193 -19.78 -10.90 5.12
C SER A 193 -18.48 -10.91 5.92
N LEU A 194 -17.68 -9.84 5.86
CA LEU A 194 -16.43 -9.72 6.62
C LEU A 194 -16.70 -9.63 8.13
N GLU A 195 -17.70 -8.88 8.58
CA GLU A 195 -18.08 -8.79 10.01
C GLU A 195 -18.47 -10.16 10.57
N LYS A 196 -19.28 -10.91 9.81
CA LYS A 196 -19.69 -12.28 10.19
C LYS A 196 -18.49 -13.23 10.24
N GLU A 197 -17.60 -13.19 9.27
CA GLU A 197 -16.45 -14.09 9.21
C GLU A 197 -15.42 -13.76 10.30
N ILE A 198 -15.14 -12.48 10.53
CA ILE A 198 -14.28 -12.03 11.64
C ILE A 198 -14.86 -12.49 12.98
N THR A 199 -16.18 -12.42 13.17
CA THR A 199 -16.84 -12.98 14.37
C THR A 199 -16.52 -14.46 14.53
N SER A 200 -16.61 -15.25 13.45
CA SER A 200 -16.26 -16.67 13.48
C SER A 200 -14.77 -16.90 13.80
N ILE A 201 -13.87 -16.06 13.29
CA ILE A 201 -12.43 -16.12 13.58
C ILE A 201 -12.16 -15.81 15.06
N ARG A 202 -12.82 -14.79 15.63
CA ARG A 202 -12.71 -14.45 17.07
C ARG A 202 -13.10 -15.62 17.95
N ILE A 203 -14.24 -16.25 17.67
CA ILE A 203 -14.72 -17.44 18.39
C ILE A 203 -13.75 -18.62 18.23
N SER A 204 -13.20 -18.81 17.03
CA SER A 204 -12.22 -19.88 16.77
C SER A 204 -10.92 -19.67 17.55
N ARG A 205 -10.40 -18.43 17.58
CA ARG A 205 -9.16 -18.09 18.29
C ARG A 205 -9.35 -18.11 19.80
N SER A 206 -10.47 -17.63 20.32
CA SER A 206 -10.74 -17.71 21.77
C SER A 206 -10.78 -19.15 22.27
N LYS A 207 -11.49 -20.05 21.56
CA LYS A 207 -11.49 -21.49 21.88
C LYS A 207 -10.10 -22.10 21.87
N SER A 208 -9.28 -21.77 20.87
CA SER A 208 -7.89 -22.25 20.77
C SER A 208 -7.01 -21.78 21.93
N LEU A 209 -7.20 -20.54 22.40
CA LEU A 209 -6.48 -19.99 23.54
C LEU A 209 -6.91 -20.65 24.86
N PHE A 210 -8.20 -20.88 25.05
CA PHE A 210 -8.72 -21.56 26.26
C PHE A 210 -8.17 -23.00 26.37
N ASP A 211 -8.15 -23.76 25.28
CA ASP A 211 -7.64 -25.15 25.28
C ASP A 211 -6.12 -25.20 25.55
N SER A 212 -5.38 -24.17 25.12
CA SER A 212 -3.93 -24.04 25.36
C SER A 212 -3.57 -23.52 26.76
N SER A 213 -4.52 -22.89 27.46
CA SER A 213 -4.32 -22.28 28.79
C SER A 213 -4.47 -23.25 29.96
N ALA A 214 -4.85 -24.52 29.72
CA ALA A 214 -4.98 -25.55 30.74
C ALA A 214 -3.65 -26.01 31.38
N GLY A 215 -2.54 -25.25 31.22
CA GLY A 215 -1.22 -25.66 31.71
C GLY A 215 -0.19 -24.57 32.06
N ILE A 216 -0.43 -23.26 31.88
CA ILE A 216 0.57 -22.23 32.22
C ILE A 216 -0.08 -20.96 32.78
N ASP A 217 0.34 -20.60 33.99
CA ASP A 217 -0.15 -19.55 34.88
C ASP A 217 0.40 -18.16 34.50
N ASP A 218 0.11 -17.66 33.29
CA ASP A 218 0.51 -16.32 32.79
C ASP A 218 -0.73 -15.48 32.38
N ALA A 219 -1.58 -15.17 33.36
CA ALA A 219 -2.87 -14.49 33.16
C ALA A 219 -2.80 -12.94 33.08
N VAL A 220 -1.66 -12.35 32.71
CA VAL A 220 -1.48 -10.88 32.72
C VAL A 220 -1.39 -10.22 31.34
N ASP A 221 -1.44 -10.96 30.24
CA ASP A 221 -1.45 -10.40 28.88
C ASP A 221 -2.64 -10.87 28.00
N SER A 222 -3.51 -11.73 28.54
CA SER A 222 -4.61 -12.36 27.80
C SER A 222 -5.75 -11.40 27.42
N GLU A 223 -5.87 -10.24 28.10
CA GLU A 223 -6.90 -9.23 27.78
C GLU A 223 -6.53 -8.34 26.57
N LYS A 224 -5.29 -8.41 26.06
CA LYS A 224 -4.83 -7.59 24.94
C LYS A 224 -4.89 -8.27 23.57
N ASP A 225 -5.41 -9.48 23.50
CA ASP A 225 -5.30 -10.31 22.29
C ASP A 225 -6.56 -10.41 21.43
N TRP A 226 -7.69 -9.88 21.90
CA TRP A 226 -8.92 -9.86 21.12
C TRP A 226 -9.12 -8.54 20.35
N LEU A 227 -9.66 -8.67 19.15
CA LEU A 227 -10.08 -7.55 18.33
C LEU A 227 -11.42 -6.98 18.83
N GLY A 228 -11.53 -5.67 19.00
CA GLY A 228 -12.77 -4.97 19.40
C GLY A 228 -12.95 -4.79 20.91
N GLU A 229 -14.06 -4.15 21.30
CA GLU A 229 -14.40 -3.74 22.68
C GLU A 229 -14.60 -4.93 23.62
N THR A 230 -15.43 -5.90 23.23
CA THR A 230 -15.78 -7.07 24.04
C THR A 230 -15.47 -8.36 23.30
N GLY A 231 -14.66 -9.25 23.88
CA GLY A 231 -14.38 -10.59 23.32
C GLY A 231 -15.62 -11.48 23.12
N GLU A 232 -16.77 -11.06 23.66
CA GLU A 232 -18.08 -11.69 23.51
C GLU A 232 -18.99 -10.89 22.56
N GLY A 233 -19.74 -11.60 21.72
CA GLY A 233 -20.70 -11.02 20.78
C GLY A 233 -20.23 -10.93 19.33
N SER A 234 -21.12 -10.47 18.45
CA SER A 234 -20.81 -10.25 17.04
C SER A 234 -19.88 -9.05 16.86
N PHE A 235 -18.81 -9.22 16.10
CA PHE A 235 -17.93 -8.14 15.72
C PHE A 235 -18.64 -7.22 14.72
N THR A 236 -18.52 -5.92 14.93
CA THR A 236 -18.96 -4.88 13.98
C THR A 236 -17.82 -3.90 13.79
N PHE A 237 -17.64 -3.39 12.57
CA PHE A 237 -16.54 -2.45 12.32
C PHE A 237 -16.66 -1.14 13.10
N ASP A 238 -17.86 -0.80 13.56
CA ASP A 238 -18.10 0.41 14.35
C ASP A 238 -17.40 0.35 15.73
N GLN A 239 -17.18 -0.86 16.28
CA GLN A 239 -16.38 -1.06 17.50
C GLN A 239 -14.93 -0.57 17.34
N MET A 240 -14.41 -0.48 16.10
CA MET A 240 -13.05 0.02 15.86
C MET A 240 -12.92 1.53 16.07
N GLN A 241 -14.03 2.27 16.09
CA GLN A 241 -14.02 3.72 16.32
C GLN A 241 -13.52 4.08 17.72
N GLU A 242 -13.77 3.21 18.71
CA GLU A 242 -13.28 3.38 20.08
C GLU A 242 -11.76 3.35 20.16
N PHE A 243 -11.13 2.61 19.24
CA PHE A 243 -9.69 2.54 19.08
C PHE A 243 -9.14 3.62 18.13
N ASN A 244 -9.95 4.63 17.79
CA ASN A 244 -9.63 5.70 16.84
C ASN A 244 -9.36 5.21 15.42
N VAL A 245 -9.99 4.11 15.01
CA VAL A 245 -9.92 3.59 13.63
C VAL A 245 -11.29 3.73 12.99
N GLU A 246 -11.40 4.62 12.00
CA GLU A 246 -12.65 4.83 11.26
C GLU A 246 -12.71 3.91 10.04
N VAL A 247 -13.47 2.82 10.12
CA VAL A 247 -13.58 1.83 9.05
C VAL A 247 -14.73 2.17 8.09
N SER A 248 -14.38 2.36 6.82
CA SER A 248 -15.30 2.59 5.71
C SER A 248 -15.15 1.48 4.66
N VAL A 249 -16.22 1.17 3.93
CA VAL A 249 -16.19 0.18 2.83
C VAL A 249 -16.60 0.88 1.55
N GLY A 250 -15.73 0.83 0.54
CA GLY A 250 -15.97 1.43 -0.77
C GLY A 250 -15.92 0.37 -1.86
N GLY A 251 -16.83 0.45 -2.82
CA GLY A 251 -16.79 -0.36 -4.03
C GLY A 251 -16.10 0.40 -5.15
N GLY A 252 -15.42 -0.34 -6.01
CA GLY A 252 -14.83 0.26 -7.20
C GLY A 252 -14.21 -0.79 -8.10
N SER A 253 -13.84 -0.36 -9.30
CA SER A 253 -13.00 -1.20 -10.16
C SER A 253 -11.90 -0.42 -10.82
N ILE A 254 -10.69 -0.98 -10.70
CA ILE A 254 -9.50 -0.49 -11.39
C ILE A 254 -9.56 -0.85 -12.88
N HIS A 255 -10.23 -1.95 -13.24
CA HIS A 255 -10.43 -2.39 -14.61
C HIS A 255 -11.90 -2.22 -14.99
N GLY A 256 -12.17 -1.64 -16.15
CA GLY A 256 -13.55 -1.46 -16.61
C GLY A 256 -13.60 -1.29 -18.11
N THR A 257 -14.61 -1.88 -18.75
CA THR A 257 -14.82 -1.84 -20.21
C THR A 257 -15.17 -0.44 -20.72
N VAL A 258 -15.66 0.45 -19.85
CA VAL A 258 -16.07 1.81 -20.21
C VAL A 258 -15.14 2.85 -19.56
N LYS A 259 -15.00 2.82 -18.23
CA LYS A 259 -14.05 3.64 -17.44
C LYS A 259 -13.77 2.96 -16.08
N PRO A 260 -12.59 3.17 -15.48
CA PRO A 260 -12.33 2.74 -14.11
C PRO A 260 -13.22 3.51 -13.13
N ASP A 261 -13.97 2.80 -12.28
CA ASP A 261 -14.79 3.39 -11.22
C ASP A 261 -13.99 3.42 -9.92
N ILE A 262 -13.10 4.41 -9.81
CA ILE A 262 -12.20 4.61 -8.66
C ILE A 262 -12.57 5.90 -7.91
N ILE A 263 -13.67 6.55 -8.28
CA ILE A 263 -14.06 7.86 -7.74
C ILE A 263 -14.26 7.78 -6.23
N GLN A 264 -14.83 6.67 -5.72
CA GLN A 264 -15.02 6.47 -4.29
C GLN A 264 -13.68 6.39 -3.53
N TYR A 265 -12.67 5.73 -4.09
CA TYR A 265 -11.34 5.64 -3.47
C TYR A 265 -10.65 6.99 -3.45
N TRP A 266 -10.74 7.76 -4.55
CA TRP A 266 -10.19 9.12 -4.60
C TRP A 266 -10.88 10.08 -3.63
N LYS A 267 -12.21 9.99 -3.47
CA LYS A 267 -12.94 10.75 -2.45
C LYS A 267 -12.47 10.40 -1.04
N TRP A 268 -12.21 9.12 -0.77
CA TRP A 268 -11.66 8.69 0.50
C TRP A 268 -10.23 9.22 0.73
N PHE A 269 -9.35 9.15 -0.28
CA PHE A 269 -8.01 9.76 -0.18
C PHE A 269 -8.11 11.25 0.12
N ALA A 270 -9.04 11.96 -0.53
CA ALA A 270 -9.27 13.38 -0.31
C ALA A 270 -9.79 13.70 1.10
N GLN A 271 -10.54 12.80 1.73
CA GLN A 271 -11.01 12.94 3.12
C GLN A 271 -9.90 12.72 4.15
N SER A 272 -8.92 11.87 3.81
CA SER A 272 -7.78 11.51 4.66
C SER A 272 -6.61 12.50 4.57
N LEU A 273 -6.66 13.50 3.68
CA LEU A 273 -5.62 14.50 3.39
C LEU A 273 -6.02 15.93 3.76
#